data_AF-A0A9W9Z8C3-F1
#
_entry.id   AF-A0A9W9Z8C3-F1
#
_cell.length_a   1.000
_cell.length_b   1.000
_cell.length_c   1.000
_cell.angle_alpha   90.00
_cell.angle_beta   90.00
_cell.angle_gamma   90.00
#
_symmetry.space_group_name_H-M   'P 1'
#
loop_
_entity.id
_entity.type
_entity.pdbx_description
1 polymer ?
#
loop_
_entity_poly.entity_id
_entity_poly.type
_entity_poly.pdbx_seq_one_letter_code
_entity_poly.pdbx_strand_id
1 'polypeptide(L)'
;MSSFFGCVGTVVNNCTIIQSYVLVNNEQQQCVFSPHIAYNVVVLTRHGNLIDSRSFDTHGKSTADDEMGAFIDGLPDNVIVLMAVKDEAYGKFREEDKMGADAQLLRLGAPNPRPPGYRASWALVGYKGPRDQVDWIRHGQALESQGPSEILVQIPKLTYGCN
;
A
#
# COMPACT_ATOMS: atom_id res chain seq x y z
N MET A 1 24.30 -15.18 -20.07
CA MET A 1 23.40 -15.56 -18.97
C MET A 1 22.83 -14.28 -18.40
N SER A 2 21.62 -13.92 -18.79
CA SER A 2 20.98 -12.66 -18.40
C SER A 2 20.51 -12.78 -16.96
N SER A 3 21.15 -12.04 -16.05
CA SER A 3 20.69 -11.90 -14.67
C SER A 3 19.36 -11.13 -14.65
N PHE A 4 18.28 -11.83 -14.32
CA PHE A 4 16.97 -11.23 -14.08
C PHE A 4 17.03 -10.43 -12.76
N PHE A 5 17.23 -9.12 -12.85
CA PHE A 5 17.06 -8.23 -11.69
C PHE A 5 15.59 -7.81 -11.60
N GLY A 6 14.83 -8.51 -10.75
CA GLY A 6 13.47 -8.13 -10.37
C GLY A 6 13.45 -6.82 -9.58
N CYS A 7 12.27 -6.20 -9.49
CA CYS A 7 12.02 -5.06 -8.60
C CYS A 7 11.65 -5.60 -7.21
N VAL A 8 12.42 -5.31 -6.17
CA VAL A 8 12.04 -5.72 -4.80
C VAL A 8 11.09 -4.68 -4.23
N GLY A 9 9.86 -5.06 -3.89
CA GLY A 9 8.94 -4.22 -3.13
C GLY A 9 8.90 -4.67 -1.67
N THR A 10 9.33 -3.81 -0.76
CA THR A 10 9.25 -4.06 0.68
C THR A 10 8.36 -3.02 1.34
N VAL A 11 7.36 -3.46 2.09
CA VAL A 11 6.50 -2.61 2.90
C VAL A 11 6.57 -3.11 4.34
N VAL A 12 6.99 -2.26 5.27
CA VAL A 12 7.06 -2.57 6.70
C VAL A 12 6.36 -1.47 7.49
N ASN A 13 5.47 -1.86 8.41
CA ASN A 13 4.89 -0.95 9.38
C ASN A 13 5.15 -1.44 10.81
N ASN A 14 5.98 -0.72 11.58
CA ASN A 14 6.28 -1.09 12.95
C ASN A 14 5.21 -0.57 13.92
N CYS A 15 4.65 -1.47 14.74
CA CYS A 15 3.67 -1.11 15.77
C CYS A 15 4.32 -0.49 17.02
N THR A 16 5.65 -0.59 17.18
CA THR A 16 6.40 -0.04 18.33
C THR A 16 7.20 1.23 18.01
N ILE A 17 7.44 1.51 16.72
CA ILE A 17 8.09 2.72 16.23
C ILE A 17 7.15 3.28 15.17
N ILE A 18 6.76 4.55 15.31
CA ILE A 18 5.74 5.28 14.52
C ILE A 18 6.16 5.47 13.04
N GLN A 19 6.60 4.40 12.37
CA GLN A 19 7.27 4.43 11.08
C GLN A 19 6.71 3.32 10.19
N SER A 20 6.09 3.74 9.10
CA SER A 20 5.94 2.95 7.88
C SER A 20 7.07 3.33 6.94
N TYR A 21 7.68 2.35 6.26
CA TYR A 21 8.61 2.65 5.17
C TYR A 21 8.40 1.68 4.01
N VAL A 22 8.74 2.18 2.82
CA VAL A 22 8.68 1.44 1.57
C VAL A 22 10.06 1.43 0.96
N LEU A 23 10.59 0.23 0.70
CA LEU A 23 11.84 0.05 -0.02
C LEU A 23 11.54 -0.46 -1.43
N VAL A 24 12.23 0.10 -2.40
CA VAL A 24 12.22 -0.38 -3.78
C VAL A 24 13.66 -0.69 -4.16
N ASN A 25 13.96 -1.94 -4.52
CA ASN A 25 15.33 -2.39 -4.82
C ASN A 25 16.34 -2.15 -3.68
N ASN A 26 15.93 -2.30 -2.42
CA ASN A 26 16.72 -1.99 -1.22
C ASN A 26 17.09 -0.50 -1.05
N GLU A 27 16.58 0.39 -1.91
CA GLU A 27 16.64 1.82 -1.69
C GLU A 27 15.35 2.27 -1.00
N GLN A 28 15.52 2.93 0.15
CA GLN A 28 14.41 3.60 0.82
C GLN A 28 13.95 4.72 -0.10
N GLN A 29 12.75 4.57 -0.67
CA GLN A 29 12.13 5.67 -1.39
C GLN A 29 11.88 6.76 -0.36
N GLN A 30 12.49 7.93 -0.56
CA GLN A 30 12.56 9.01 0.42
C GLN A 30 11.16 9.26 0.97
N CYS A 31 11.03 8.91 2.24
CA CYS A 31 9.78 8.77 2.95
C CYS A 31 9.11 10.13 3.12
N VAL A 32 8.24 10.50 2.18
CA VAL A 32 7.17 11.48 2.41
C VAL A 32 6.07 10.80 3.23
N PHE A 33 6.43 10.14 4.33
CA PHE A 33 5.46 9.72 5.32
C PHE A 33 5.22 10.94 6.20
N SER A 34 4.11 11.60 5.91
CA SER A 34 3.59 12.71 6.71
C SER A 34 3.63 12.32 8.20
N PRO A 35 3.83 13.27 9.14
CA PRO A 35 3.66 12.99 10.56
C PRO A 35 2.28 12.38 10.87
N HIS A 36 1.31 12.53 9.97
CA HIS A 36 -0.05 12.03 10.10
C HIS A 36 -0.17 10.51 10.24
N ILE A 37 -1.17 10.18 11.03
CA ILE A 37 -1.69 8.86 11.40
C ILE A 37 -2.51 8.32 10.19
N ALA A 38 -2.70 7.01 10.13
CA ALA A 38 -3.51 6.28 9.15
C ALA A 38 -2.81 5.85 7.84
N TYR A 39 -3.49 5.95 6.68
CA TYR A 39 -3.04 5.31 5.44
C TYR A 39 -1.96 6.14 4.75
N ASN A 40 -0.91 5.46 4.31
CA ASN A 40 0.10 6.03 3.46
C ASN A 40 0.22 5.21 2.19
N VAL A 41 0.33 5.89 1.06
CA VAL A 41 0.28 5.29 -0.27
C VAL A 41 1.47 5.77 -1.09
N VAL A 42 2.17 4.84 -1.72
CA VAL A 42 3.25 5.07 -2.67
C VAL A 42 2.88 4.38 -3.98
N VAL A 43 2.97 5.10 -5.09
CA VAL A 43 2.62 4.59 -6.41
C VAL A 43 3.87 4.53 -7.27
N LEU A 44 4.12 3.38 -7.87
CA LEU A 44 5.27 3.15 -8.74
C LEU A 44 4.80 2.70 -10.13
N THR A 45 5.58 3.05 -11.13
CA THR A 45 5.51 2.39 -12.45
C THR A 45 5.85 0.90 -12.30
N ARG A 46 5.46 0.07 -13.28
CA ARG A 46 5.90 -1.34 -13.34
C ARG A 46 7.41 -1.56 -13.45
N HIS A 47 8.18 -0.49 -13.69
CA HIS A 47 9.65 -0.52 -13.71
C HIS A 47 10.27 -0.19 -12.34
N GLY A 48 9.47 0.22 -11.35
CA GLY A 48 9.91 0.60 -10.01
C GLY A 48 10.14 2.10 -9.80
N ASN A 49 9.89 2.95 -10.80
CA ASN A 49 10.01 4.40 -10.65
C ASN A 49 8.84 4.98 -9.87
N LEU A 50 9.11 5.88 -8.92
CA LEU A 50 8.10 6.63 -8.17
C LEU A 50 7.26 7.52 -9.10
N ILE A 51 5.94 7.43 -9.00
CA ILE A 51 4.96 8.28 -9.70
C ILE A 51 4.37 9.30 -8.72
N ASP A 52 3.89 8.83 -7.57
CA ASP A 52 3.22 9.67 -6.57
C ASP A 52 3.34 9.06 -5.16
N SER A 53 3.17 9.89 -4.14
CA SER A 53 3.12 9.49 -2.74
C SER A 53 2.16 10.41 -1.97
N ARG A 54 1.24 9.83 -1.19
CA ARG A 54 0.23 10.58 -0.43
C ARG A 54 -0.09 9.91 0.90
N SER A 55 -0.50 10.70 1.89
CA SER A 55 -1.03 10.24 3.17
C SER A 55 -2.49 10.67 3.33
N PHE A 56 -3.33 9.79 3.88
CA PHE A 56 -4.74 10.03 4.15
C PHE A 56 -5.01 9.81 5.64
N ASP A 57 -5.30 10.90 6.36
CA ASP A 57 -5.60 10.89 7.79
C ASP A 57 -7.07 10.47 8.04
N THR A 58 -7.36 9.18 7.85
CA THR A 58 -8.70 8.61 8.10
C THR A 58 -9.06 8.56 9.59
N HIS A 59 -8.12 8.87 10.47
CA HIS A 59 -8.39 9.03 11.90
C HIS A 59 -8.93 10.43 12.24
N GLY A 60 -8.32 11.46 11.66
CA GLY A 60 -8.61 12.87 11.96
C GLY A 60 -9.67 13.50 11.07
N LYS A 61 -9.87 13.00 9.84
CA LYS A 61 -10.71 13.63 8.81
C LYS A 61 -11.70 12.62 8.21
N SER A 62 -13.00 12.89 8.38
CA SER A 62 -14.07 11.99 7.91
C SER A 62 -14.12 11.82 6.39
N THR A 63 -13.66 12.80 5.60
CA THR A 63 -13.63 12.70 4.12
C THR A 63 -12.34 12.07 3.59
N ALA A 64 -11.36 11.76 4.45
CA ALA A 64 -10.07 11.25 3.98
C ALA A 64 -10.19 9.87 3.31
N ASP A 65 -11.19 9.07 3.70
CA ASP A 65 -11.41 7.76 3.09
C ASP A 65 -11.95 7.86 1.66
N ASP A 66 -12.93 8.73 1.44
CA ASP A 66 -13.44 9.04 0.09
C ASP A 66 -12.35 9.65 -0.80
N GLU A 67 -11.53 10.55 -0.24
CA GLU A 67 -10.39 11.15 -0.94
C GLU A 67 -9.34 10.08 -1.33
N MET A 68 -9.15 9.06 -0.49
CA MET A 68 -8.28 7.91 -0.81
C MET A 68 -8.87 7.06 -1.93
N GLY A 69 -10.17 6.76 -1.89
CA GLY A 69 -10.87 6.05 -2.96
C GLY A 69 -10.74 6.78 -4.31
N ALA A 70 -11.05 8.07 -4.32
CA ALA A 70 -10.93 8.92 -5.50
C ALA A 70 -9.49 9.01 -6.05
N PHE A 71 -8.50 9.06 -5.15
CA PHE A 71 -7.10 9.00 -5.53
C PHE A 71 -6.75 7.69 -6.24
N ILE A 72 -7.11 6.54 -5.68
CA ILE A 72 -6.85 5.23 -6.28
C ILE A 72 -7.55 5.09 -7.64
N ASP A 73 -8.78 5.56 -7.76
CA ASP A 73 -9.52 5.53 -9.02
C ASP A 73 -8.87 6.41 -10.10
N GLY A 74 -8.31 7.55 -9.72
CA GLY A 74 -7.60 8.46 -10.61
C GLY A 74 -6.19 8.02 -11.03
N LEU A 75 -5.62 6.99 -10.42
CA LEU A 75 -4.32 6.45 -10.84
C LEU A 75 -4.38 5.88 -12.26
N PRO A 76 -3.30 5.99 -13.06
CA PRO A 76 -3.23 5.32 -14.34
C PRO A 76 -3.18 3.80 -14.15
N ASP A 77 -3.61 3.04 -15.17
CA ASP A 77 -3.42 1.60 -15.18
C ASP A 77 -1.93 1.22 -15.31
N ASN A 78 -1.62 -0.02 -14.93
CA ASN A 78 -0.28 -0.61 -14.91
C ASN A 78 0.68 0.04 -13.91
N VAL A 79 0.18 0.29 -12.70
CA VAL A 79 0.98 0.80 -11.58
C VAL A 79 0.94 -0.13 -10.38
N ILE A 80 2.07 -0.17 -9.67
CA ILE A 80 2.21 -0.84 -8.39
C ILE A 80 1.78 0.17 -7.32
N VAL A 81 0.92 -0.26 -6.40
CA VAL A 81 0.43 0.58 -5.30
C VAL A 81 0.85 -0.05 -3.99
N LEU A 82 1.73 0.63 -3.27
CA LEU A 82 2.26 0.19 -1.99
C LEU A 82 1.56 0.99 -0.89
N MET A 83 0.95 0.31 0.07
CA MET A 83 0.19 0.96 1.13
C MET A 83 0.55 0.41 2.50
N ALA A 84 0.59 1.29 3.49
CA ALA A 84 0.80 0.92 4.88
C ALA A 84 0.03 1.85 5.82
N VAL A 85 -0.56 1.25 6.85
CA VAL A 85 -1.14 1.99 7.98
C VAL A 85 -0.06 2.28 9.01
N LYS A 86 -0.05 3.53 9.49
CA LYS A 86 0.81 4.03 10.57
C LYS A 86 -0.04 4.45 11.77
N ASP A 87 0.32 3.95 12.96
CA ASP A 87 -0.37 4.13 14.25
C ASP A 87 -1.81 3.60 14.26
N GLU A 88 -2.75 4.24 13.54
CA GLU A 88 -4.18 3.98 13.69
C GLU A 88 -4.93 4.33 12.39
N ALA A 89 -5.68 3.39 11.82
CA ALA A 89 -6.58 3.67 10.68
C ALA A 89 -7.95 2.98 10.80
N TYR A 90 -8.23 2.32 11.93
CA TYR A 90 -9.55 1.80 12.27
C TYR A 90 -10.53 2.94 12.52
N GLY A 91 -10.02 4.11 12.94
CA GLY A 91 -10.75 5.37 12.96
C GLY A 91 -11.79 5.45 14.08
N LYS A 92 -12.15 6.68 14.43
CA LYS A 92 -13.18 7.00 15.44
C LYS A 92 -14.55 7.32 14.85
N PHE A 93 -14.65 7.39 13.53
CA PHE A 93 -15.85 7.76 12.79
C PHE A 93 -16.83 6.57 12.66
N ARG A 94 -18.02 6.80 12.09
CA ARG A 94 -18.99 5.72 11.87
C ARG A 94 -18.50 4.77 10.79
N GLU A 95 -18.98 3.53 10.79
CA GLU A 95 -18.57 2.53 9.80
C GLU A 95 -18.86 3.00 8.36
N GLU A 96 -19.96 3.72 8.12
CA GLU A 96 -20.26 4.29 6.79
C GLU A 96 -19.19 5.26 6.27
N ASP A 97 -18.52 6.02 7.15
CA ASP A 97 -17.47 6.98 6.79
C ASP A 97 -16.11 6.31 6.53
N LYS A 98 -16.02 4.99 6.81
CA LYS A 98 -14.79 4.20 6.68
C LYS A 98 -14.82 3.27 5.47
N MET A 99 -15.78 3.40 4.56
CA MET A 99 -15.99 2.46 3.45
C MET A 99 -15.75 3.07 2.06
N GLY A 100 -15.47 4.37 1.96
CA GLY A 100 -15.31 5.12 0.72
C GLY A 100 -14.24 4.56 -0.24
N ALA A 101 -13.21 3.89 0.30
CA ALA A 101 -12.14 3.26 -0.48
C ALA A 101 -12.25 1.72 -0.61
N ASP A 102 -13.26 1.06 -0.04
CA ASP A 102 -13.29 -0.42 0.06
C ASP A 102 -13.21 -1.11 -1.30
N ALA A 103 -14.04 -0.65 -2.24
CA ALA A 103 -14.09 -1.23 -3.59
C ALA A 103 -12.76 -1.08 -4.31
N GLN A 104 -12.08 0.05 -4.13
CA GLN A 104 -10.79 0.35 -4.72
C GLN A 104 -9.69 -0.52 -4.11
N LEU A 105 -9.67 -0.69 -2.80
CA LEU A 105 -8.70 -1.54 -2.10
C LEU A 105 -8.87 -3.02 -2.47
N LEU A 106 -10.11 -3.50 -2.59
CA LEU A 106 -10.42 -4.84 -3.11
C LEU A 106 -9.90 -5.01 -4.56
N ARG A 107 -10.09 -4.00 -5.41
CA ARG A 107 -9.58 -3.97 -6.80
C ARG A 107 -8.06 -3.87 -6.89
N LEU A 108 -7.38 -3.33 -5.88
CA LEU A 108 -5.91 -3.38 -5.77
C LEU A 108 -5.40 -4.74 -5.27
N GLY A 109 -6.28 -5.52 -4.63
CA GLY A 109 -6.01 -6.88 -4.18
C GLY A 109 -5.84 -7.05 -2.67
N ALA A 110 -6.34 -6.11 -1.86
CA ALA A 110 -6.51 -6.32 -0.44
C ALA A 110 -7.80 -7.14 -0.18
N PRO A 111 -7.72 -8.42 0.22
CA PRO A 111 -8.92 -9.21 0.53
C PRO A 111 -9.65 -8.69 1.77
N ASN A 112 -8.93 -8.06 2.69
CA ASN A 112 -9.47 -7.34 3.83
C ASN A 112 -9.04 -5.87 3.72
N PRO A 113 -9.91 -4.98 3.21
CA PRO A 113 -9.53 -3.60 2.90
C PRO A 113 -9.27 -2.74 4.16
N ARG A 114 -9.54 -3.27 5.36
CA ARG A 114 -9.45 -2.51 6.62
C ARG A 114 -8.59 -3.22 7.66
N PRO A 115 -7.92 -2.47 8.55
CA PRO A 115 -7.30 -3.03 9.74
C PRO A 115 -8.35 -3.77 10.59
N PRO A 116 -8.01 -4.89 11.22
CA PRO A 116 -8.94 -5.71 11.99
C PRO A 116 -9.34 -5.13 13.35
N GLY A 117 -8.84 -3.94 13.72
CA GLY A 117 -9.14 -3.30 14.98
C GLY A 117 -8.30 -2.06 15.24
N TYR A 118 -8.53 -1.44 16.41
CA TYR A 118 -7.76 -0.32 16.92
C TYR A 118 -6.25 -0.66 16.92
N ARG A 119 -5.42 0.25 16.40
CA ARG A 119 -3.96 0.11 16.31
C ARG A 119 -3.45 -1.17 15.65
N ALA A 120 -4.30 -1.83 14.88
CA ALA A 120 -3.89 -2.97 14.10
C ALA A 120 -2.95 -2.52 12.97
N SER A 121 -1.90 -3.29 12.72
CA SER A 121 -1.03 -3.08 11.58
C SER A 121 -1.73 -3.58 10.32
N TRP A 122 -1.56 -2.87 9.21
CA TRP A 122 -2.10 -3.24 7.90
C TRP A 122 -1.16 -2.76 6.79
N ALA A 123 -0.89 -3.63 5.81
CA ALA A 123 -0.04 -3.32 4.66
C ALA A 123 -0.54 -4.03 3.39
N LEU A 124 -0.26 -3.44 2.24
CA LEU A 124 -0.61 -3.96 0.93
C LEU A 124 0.50 -3.65 -0.08
N VAL A 125 0.85 -4.67 -0.87
CA VAL A 125 1.46 -4.53 -2.17
C VAL A 125 0.41 -4.88 -3.20
N GLY A 126 -0.20 -3.86 -3.79
CA GLY A 126 -1.33 -3.95 -4.71
C GLY A 126 -0.95 -3.56 -6.13
N TYR A 127 -1.89 -3.78 -7.04
CA TYR A 127 -1.70 -3.46 -8.45
C TYR A 127 -2.99 -2.91 -9.07
N LYS A 128 -2.86 -1.84 -9.85
CA LYS A 128 -3.95 -1.33 -10.69
C LYS A 128 -3.70 -1.70 -12.15
N GLY A 129 -4.65 -2.42 -12.74
CA GLY A 129 -4.62 -2.85 -14.15
C GLY A 129 -4.90 -4.35 -14.33
N PRO A 130 -4.71 -4.90 -15.55
CA PRO A 130 -4.92 -6.31 -15.87
C PRO A 130 -4.02 -7.26 -15.07
N ARG A 131 -4.58 -8.34 -14.53
CA ARG A 131 -3.87 -9.23 -13.57
C ARG A 131 -3.23 -10.49 -14.17
N ASP A 132 -3.26 -10.65 -15.49
CA ASP A 132 -2.80 -11.88 -16.18
C ASP A 132 -1.33 -12.24 -15.91
N GLN A 133 -0.52 -11.29 -15.40
CA GLN A 133 0.90 -11.48 -15.05
C GLN A 133 1.23 -10.88 -13.66
N VAL A 134 0.26 -10.95 -12.74
CA VAL A 134 0.38 -10.35 -11.41
C VAL A 134 0.00 -11.36 -10.33
N ASP A 135 1.00 -12.11 -9.88
CA ASP A 135 0.92 -13.13 -8.82
C ASP A 135 1.63 -12.70 -7.52
N TRP A 136 2.21 -11.51 -7.51
CA TRP A 136 3.02 -10.94 -6.42
C TRP A 136 2.25 -9.96 -5.52
N ILE A 137 0.94 -9.76 -5.74
CA ILE A 137 0.09 -8.99 -4.82
C ILE A 137 0.11 -9.66 -3.45
N ARG A 138 0.36 -8.90 -2.40
CA ARG A 138 0.37 -9.40 -1.02
C ARG A 138 -0.31 -8.41 -0.10
N HIS A 139 -0.99 -8.94 0.90
CA HIS A 139 -1.65 -8.18 1.95
C HIS A 139 -1.25 -8.79 3.29
N GLY A 140 -1.09 -7.94 4.30
CA GLY A 140 -0.74 -8.34 5.66
C GLY A 140 -1.48 -7.46 6.65
N GLN A 141 -1.91 -8.06 7.76
CA GLN A 141 -2.50 -7.35 8.88
C GLN A 141 -2.24 -8.11 10.18
N ALA A 142 -2.13 -7.41 11.29
CA ALA A 142 -2.03 -8.00 12.62
C ALA A 142 -2.76 -7.14 13.64
N LEU A 143 -3.36 -7.77 14.66
CA LEU A 143 -4.00 -7.04 15.76
C LEU A 143 -2.97 -6.23 16.56
N GLU A 144 -3.47 -5.29 17.38
CA GLU A 144 -2.64 -4.56 18.32
C GLU A 144 -1.74 -5.52 19.13
N SER A 145 -0.48 -5.13 19.33
CA SER A 145 0.53 -5.90 20.06
C SER A 145 0.95 -7.24 19.44
N GLN A 146 0.44 -7.62 18.27
CA GLN A 146 0.89 -8.84 17.57
C GLN A 146 2.07 -8.60 16.61
N GLY A 147 2.53 -7.35 16.53
CA GLY A 147 3.72 -6.97 15.80
C GLY A 147 3.44 -6.26 14.47
N PRO A 148 4.52 -5.90 13.74
CA PRO A 148 4.42 -5.28 12.44
C PRO A 148 3.75 -6.19 11.40
N SER A 149 3.11 -5.59 10.40
CA SER A 149 2.83 -6.28 9.15
C SER A 149 3.99 -6.03 8.18
N GLU A 150 4.71 -7.10 7.83
CA GLU A 150 5.84 -7.01 6.92
C GLU A 150 5.52 -7.75 5.63
N ILE A 151 5.69 -7.06 4.51
CA ILE A 151 5.50 -7.62 3.18
C ILE A 151 6.80 -7.44 2.42
N LEU A 152 7.38 -8.57 2.02
CA LEU A 152 8.52 -8.63 1.12
C LEU A 152 8.11 -9.38 -0.13
N VAL A 153 8.17 -8.72 -1.29
CA VAL A 153 7.85 -9.33 -2.57
C VAL A 153 8.89 -9.01 -3.64
N GLN A 154 9.09 -9.98 -4.53
CA GLN A 154 9.86 -9.83 -5.74
C GLN A 154 8.89 -9.62 -6.89
N ILE A 155 8.93 -8.44 -7.49
CA ILE A 155 8.07 -8.04 -8.60
C ILE A 155 8.86 -8.22 -9.90
N PRO A 156 8.48 -9.15 -10.79
CA PRO A 156 9.17 -9.33 -12.06
C PRO A 156 9.02 -8.06 -12.91
N LYS A 157 10.14 -7.58 -13.45
CA LYS A 157 10.11 -6.53 -14.47
C LYS A 157 9.49 -7.09 -15.74
N LEU A 158 8.63 -6.31 -16.38
CA LEU A 158 8.15 -6.63 -17.71
C LEU A 158 9.34 -6.54 -18.67
N THR A 159 9.93 -7.68 -19.00
CA THR A 159 10.84 -7.77 -20.14
C THR A 159 9.96 -7.89 -21.38
N TYR A 160 9.88 -6.82 -22.17
CA TYR A 160 9.34 -6.95 -23.53
C TYR A 160 10.18 -8.01 -24.24
N GLY A 161 9.56 -9.14 -24.60
CA GLY A 161 10.20 -10.10 -25.48
C GLY A 161 10.50 -9.38 -26.78
N CYS A 162 11.78 -9.24 -27.13
CA CYS A 162 12.15 -8.98 -28.51
C CYS A 162 11.75 -10.24 -29.29
N ASN A 163 10.68 -10.14 -30.09
CA ASN A 163 10.41 -11.08 -31.16
C ASN A 163 11.40 -10.87 -32.30
#